data_AF-A0A2D9S956-F1
#
_entry.id   AF-A0A2D9S956-F1
#
_cell.length_a   1.000
_cell.length_b   1.000
_cell.length_c   1.000
_cell.angle_alpha   90.00
_cell.angle_beta   90.00
_cell.angle_gamma   90.00
#
_symmetry.space_group_name_H-M   'P 1'
#
loop_
_entity.id
_entity.type
_entity.pdbx_description
1 polymer ?
#
loop_
_entity_poly.entity_id
_entity_poly.type
_entity_poly.pdbx_seq_one_letter_code
_entity_poly.pdbx_strand_id
1 'polypeptide(L)'
;MSEVASLPGRATDAGNKTSPWKERIVLLTCIIAAWQIFDDVVIVFETQLGWWSNPISFIILAIMTLLVANQLVLFVEKLQGIR
;
A
#
# COMPACT_ATOMS: atom_id res chain seq x y z
N MET A 1 -37.85 -10.40 11.17
CA MET A 1 -36.78 -9.92 10.27
C MET A 1 -37.01 -8.44 10.09
N SER A 2 -36.17 -7.60 10.71
CA SER A 2 -36.30 -6.15 10.64
C SER A 2 -35.72 -5.68 9.31
N GLU A 3 -36.57 -5.21 8.40
CA GLU A 3 -36.15 -4.42 7.25
C GLU A 3 -35.55 -3.11 7.77
N VAL A 4 -34.23 -3.11 7.93
CA VAL A 4 -33.48 -1.89 8.23
C VAL A 4 -33.51 -1.05 6.95
N ALA A 5 -34.48 -0.14 6.88
CA ALA A 5 -34.63 0.82 5.81
C ALA A 5 -33.28 1.53 5.55
N SER A 6 -32.83 1.50 4.30
CA SER A 6 -31.65 2.24 3.85
C SER A 6 -31.84 3.74 4.14
N LEU A 7 -30.89 4.34 4.85
CA LEU A 7 -30.90 5.77 5.16
C LEU A 7 -31.00 6.60 3.86
N PRO A 8 -31.94 7.56 3.77
CA PRO A 8 -32.11 8.38 2.58
C PRO A 8 -30.85 9.22 2.35
N GLY A 9 -30.26 9.09 1.15
CA GLY A 9 -29.01 9.77 0.78
C GLY A 9 -27.75 8.91 0.86
N ARG A 10 -27.84 7.64 1.29
CA ARG A 10 -26.71 6.71 1.17
C ARG A 10 -26.67 6.16 -0.26
N ALA A 11 -25.52 6.29 -0.92
CA ALA A 11 -25.27 5.65 -2.21
C ALA A 11 -25.67 4.17 -2.15
N THR A 12 -26.46 3.73 -3.12
CA THR A 12 -26.93 2.34 -3.28
C THR A 12 -25.81 1.36 -3.59
N ASP A 13 -24.58 1.85 -3.80
CA ASP A 13 -23.40 1.00 -3.87
C ASP A 13 -23.12 0.42 -2.49
N ALA A 14 -23.54 -0.84 -2.32
CA ALA A 14 -22.98 -1.70 -1.31
C ALA A 14 -21.46 -1.71 -1.52
N GLY A 15 -20.73 -0.97 -0.68
CA GLY A 15 -19.29 -0.72 -0.81
C GLY A 15 -18.59 -1.93 -1.41
N ASN A 16 -18.25 -1.79 -2.70
CA ASN A 16 -17.84 -2.92 -3.51
C ASN A 16 -16.63 -3.55 -2.81
N LYS A 17 -16.77 -4.79 -2.32
CA LYS A 17 -15.68 -5.49 -1.64
C LYS A 17 -14.58 -5.66 -2.68
N THR A 18 -13.61 -4.75 -2.68
CA THR A 18 -12.46 -4.86 -3.55
C THR A 18 -11.80 -6.19 -3.23
N SER A 19 -11.59 -7.00 -4.28
CA SER A 19 -11.13 -8.36 -4.07
C SER A 19 -9.80 -8.32 -3.31
N PRO A 20 -9.59 -9.16 -2.29
CA PRO A 20 -8.36 -9.13 -1.49
C PRO A 20 -7.13 -9.45 -2.33
N TRP A 21 -7.32 -9.99 -3.53
CA TRP A 21 -6.28 -10.26 -4.50
C TRP A 21 -5.64 -8.98 -5.07
N LYS A 22 -6.41 -7.91 -5.26
CA LYS A 22 -5.86 -6.65 -5.79
C LYS A 22 -4.83 -6.05 -4.84
N GLU A 23 -5.20 -5.92 -3.57
CA GLU A 23 -4.31 -5.41 -2.52
C GLU A 23 -3.06 -6.29 -2.37
N ARG A 24 -3.23 -7.62 -2.40
CA ARG A 24 -2.11 -8.57 -2.30
C ARG A 24 -1.13 -8.46 -3.46
N ILE A 25 -1.63 -8.33 -4.70
CA ILE A 25 -0.77 -8.19 -5.88
C ILE A 25 0.01 -6.88 -5.81
N VAL A 26 -0.67 -5.76 -5.50
CA VAL A 26 -0.01 -4.45 -5.37
C VAL A 26 1.06 -4.50 -4.28
N LEU A 27 0.75 -5.07 -3.12
CA LEU A 27 1.70 -5.19 -2.02
C LEU A 27 2.91 -6.06 -2.39
N LEU A 28 2.70 -7.21 -3.06
CA LEU A 28 3.80 -8.05 -3.54
C LEU A 28 4.68 -7.32 -4.56
N THR A 29 4.08 -6.58 -5.50
CA THR A 29 4.84 -5.80 -6.48
C THR A 29 5.66 -4.70 -5.82
N CYS A 30 5.11 -4.02 -4.80
CA CYS A 30 5.85 -3.01 -4.04
C CYS A 30 7.01 -3.62 -3.26
N ILE A 31 6.83 -4.82 -2.65
CA ILE A 31 7.92 -5.52 -1.95
C ILE A 31 9.04 -5.89 -2.91
N ILE A 32 8.72 -6.41 -4.09
CA ILE A 32 9.72 -6.77 -5.10
C ILE A 32 10.47 -5.53 -5.58
N ALA A 33 9.76 -4.43 -5.84
CA ALA A 33 10.39 -3.17 -6.22
C ALA A 33 11.30 -2.61 -5.11
N ALA A 34 10.85 -2.66 -3.85
CA ALA A 34 11.64 -2.25 -2.69
C ALA A 34 12.92 -3.10 -2.52
N TRP A 35 12.83 -4.40 -2.83
CA TRP A 35 13.99 -5.29 -2.82
C TRP A 35 15.02 -4.90 -3.89
N GLN A 36 14.57 -4.52 -5.09
CA GLN A 36 15.49 -4.14 -6.18
C GLN A 36 16.29 -2.86 -5.90
N ILE A 37 15.71 -1.94 -5.14
CA ILE A 37 16.36 -0.66 -4.78
C ILE A 37 17.03 -0.70 -3.40
N PHE A 38 16.99 -1.84 -2.70
CA PHE A 38 17.46 -1.94 -1.31
C PHE A 38 18.94 -1.60 -1.19
N ASP A 39 19.78 -2.19 -2.04
CA ASP A 39 21.23 -1.98 -1.99
C ASP A 39 21.61 -0.52 -2.27
N ASP A 40 20.95 0.13 -3.24
CA ASP A 40 21.16 1.55 -3.53
C ASP A 40 20.81 2.44 -2.33
N VAL A 41 19.70 2.14 -1.65
CA VAL A 41 19.26 2.87 -0.46
C VAL A 41 20.25 2.67 0.69
N VAL A 42 20.74 1.45 0.89
CA VAL A 42 21.76 1.15 1.91
C VAL A 42 23.04 1.95 1.64
N ILE A 43 23.52 1.99 0.39
CA ILE A 43 24.73 2.75 0.02
C ILE A 43 24.56 4.24 0.33
N VAL A 44 23.39 4.82 0.05
CA VAL A 44 23.10 6.22 0.39
C VAL A 44 23.17 6.43 1.91
N PHE A 45 22.59 5.53 2.69
CA PHE A 45 22.56 5.63 4.15
C PHE A 45 23.89 5.26 4.82
N GLU A 46 24.76 4.48 4.17
CA GLU A 46 26.06 4.09 4.69
C GLU A 46 26.93 5.32 4.99
N THR A 47 26.85 6.34 4.13
CA THR A 47 27.57 7.61 4.31
C THR A 47 27.17 8.38 5.57
N GLN A 48 25.95 8.18 6.08
CA GLN A 48 25.42 8.94 7.23
C GLN A 48 25.32 8.10 8.51
N LEU A 49 25.04 6.81 8.38
CA LEU A 49 24.65 5.93 9.50
C LEU A 49 25.65 4.79 9.75
N GLY A 50 26.63 4.59 8.85
CA GLY A 50 27.65 3.56 8.97
C GLY A 50 27.03 2.17 9.12
N TRP A 51 27.36 1.48 10.22
CA TRP A 51 26.86 0.12 10.49
C TRP A 51 25.34 0.03 10.68
N TRP A 52 24.68 1.13 11.09
CA TRP A 52 23.22 1.17 11.24
C TRP A 52 22.47 1.36 9.92
N SER A 53 23.16 1.58 8.81
CA SER A 53 22.56 1.78 7.48
C SER A 53 21.65 0.63 7.07
N ASN A 54 22.11 -0.62 7.21
CA ASN A 54 21.34 -1.82 6.85
C ASN A 54 20.00 -1.93 7.61
N PRO A 55 19.97 -1.99 8.96
CA PRO A 55 18.71 -2.13 9.69
C PRO A 55 17.78 -0.92 9.51
N ILE A 56 18.33 0.30 9.42
CA ILE A 56 17.53 1.51 9.22
C ILE A 56 16.92 1.55 7.82
N SER A 57 17.69 1.24 6.78
CA SER A 57 17.20 1.18 5.39
C SER A 57 16.08 0.15 5.24
N PHE A 58 16.21 -1.01 5.89
CA PHE A 58 15.16 -2.02 5.91
C PHE A 58 13.86 -1.52 6.54
N ILE A 59 13.94 -0.87 7.71
CA ILE A 59 12.75 -0.32 8.39
C ILE A 59 12.09 0.76 7.53
N ILE A 60 12.89 1.67 6.98
CA ILE A 60 12.38 2.77 6.13
C ILE A 60 11.70 2.20 4.89
N LEU A 61 12.36 1.27 4.17
CA LEU A 61 11.79 0.64 2.98
C LEU A 61 10.53 -0.15 3.31
N ALA A 62 10.48 -0.88 4.44
CA ALA A 62 9.30 -1.62 4.86
C ALA A 62 8.10 -0.68 5.08
N ILE A 63 8.30 0.43 5.80
CA ILE A 63 7.25 1.43 6.05
C ILE A 63 6.81 2.08 4.73
N MET A 64 7.77 2.50 3.91
CA MET A 64 7.49 3.14 2.62
C MET A 64 6.72 2.21 1.69
N THR A 65 7.08 0.92 1.63
CA THR A 65 6.37 -0.09 0.83
C THR A 65 4.91 -0.19 1.22
N LEU A 66 4.60 -0.20 2.52
CA LEU A 66 3.22 -0.26 3.02
C LEU A 66 2.43 1.01 2.65
N LEU A 67 3.05 2.18 2.83
CA LEU A 67 2.41 3.46 2.49
C LEU A 67 2.13 3.56 0.98
N VAL A 68 3.12 3.23 0.15
CA VAL A 68 3.00 3.26 -1.31
C VAL A 68 1.97 2.23 -1.79
N ALA A 69 1.98 1.01 -1.26
CA ALA A 69 0.98 0.01 -1.61
C ALA A 69 -0.44 0.49 -1.30
N ASN A 70 -0.66 1.10 -0.13
CA ASN A 70 -1.96 1.64 0.24
C ASN A 70 -2.40 2.77 -0.70
N GLN A 71 -1.51 3.72 -1.02
CA GLN A 71 -1.80 4.80 -1.97
C GLN A 71 -2.10 4.28 -3.38
N LEU A 72 -1.36 3.27 -3.85
CA LEU A 72 -1.59 2.64 -5.15
C LEU A 72 -2.93 1.93 -5.21
N VAL A 73 -3.33 1.22 -4.16
CA VAL A 73 -4.67 0.59 -4.09
C VAL A 73 -5.75 1.65 -4.23
N LEU A 74 -5.67 2.74 -3.45
CA LEU A 74 -6.61 3.86 -3.54
C LEU A 74 -6.62 4.52 -4.91
N PHE A 75 -5.46 4.66 -5.54
CA PHE A 75 -5.34 5.22 -6.89
C PHE A 75 -6.00 4.32 -7.93
N VAL A 76 -5.77 3.00 -7.86
CA VAL A 76 -6.40 2.03 -8.76
C VAL A 76 -7.91 1.99 -8.54
N GLU A 77 -8.40 2.12 -7.30
CA GLU A 77 -9.84 2.22 -7.01
C GLU A 77 -10.49 3.46 -7.64
N LYS A 78 -9.80 4.60 -7.60
CA LYS A 78 -10.24 5.83 -8.28
C LYS A 78 -10.29 5.67 -9.80
N LEU A 79 -9.26 5.05 -10.39
CA LEU A 79 -9.25 4.79 -11.84
C LEU A 79 -10.35 3.81 -12.28
N GLN A 80 -10.71 2.86 -11.41
CA GLN A 80 -11.79 1.91 -11.66
C GLN A 80 -13.19 2.51 -11.44
N GLY A 81 -13.30 3.76 -10.98
CA GLY A 81 -14.57 4.43 -10.69
C GLY A 81 -15.33 3.82 -9.50
N ILE A 82 -14.64 3.01 -8.68
CA ILE A 82 -15.23 2.38 -7.48
C ILE A 82 -15.24 3.37 -6.31
N ARG A 83 -14.34 4.35 -6.32
CA ARG A 83 -14.18 5.36 -5.27
C ARG A 83 -13.81 6.74 -5.82
#